data_AF-A0AAV0RFJ8-F1
#
_entry.id   AF-A0AAV0RFJ8-F1
#
_cell.length_a   1.000
_cell.length_b   1.000
_cell.length_c   1.000
_cell.angle_alpha   90.00
_cell.angle_beta   90.00
_cell.angle_gamma   90.00
#
_symmetry.space_group_name_H-M   'P 1'
#
loop_
_entity.id
_entity.type
_entity.pdbx_description
1 polymer ?
#
loop_
_entity_poly.entity_id
_entity_poly.type
_entity_poly.pdbx_seq_one_letter_code
_entity_poly.pdbx_strand_id
1 'polypeptide(L)' 'MTKDLKVGVEVEKDEEGWVSKEKLSEAIEMVMDEGSEIGRVVRENHLKLREVLGDGNLQERYLDGFVCQLYDLLEKC' A
#
# COMPACT_ATOMS: atom_id res chain seq x y z
N MET A 1 0.50 0.09 8.21
CA MET A 1 0.46 0.80 6.91
C MET A 1 -0.80 0.47 6.12
N THR A 2 -1.11 -0.79 5.81
CA THR A 2 -2.27 -1.15 4.96
C THR A 2 -3.64 -0.81 5.57
N LYS A 3 -3.80 -0.94 6.90
CA LYS A 3 -5.07 -0.63 7.60
C LYS A 3 -5.48 0.84 7.48
N ASP A 4 -4.50 1.76 7.52
CA ASP A 4 -4.78 3.20 7.46
C ASP A 4 -4.99 3.70 6.04
N LEU A 5 -4.29 3.10 5.07
CA LEU A 5 -4.32 3.52 3.66
C LEU A 5 -5.55 3.02 2.90
N LYS A 6 -6.27 2.00 3.42
CA LYS A 6 -7.48 1.44 2.80
C LYS A 6 -7.28 1.10 1.32
N VAL A 7 -6.18 0.41 1.00
CA VAL A 7 -5.81 -0.01 -0.37
C VAL A 7 -6.10 -1.48 -0.66
N GLY A 8 -6.81 -2.16 0.25
CA GLY A 8 -7.21 -3.56 0.12
C GLY A 8 -8.12 -3.98 1.27
N VAL A 9 -8.62 -5.21 1.20
CA VAL A 9 -9.49 -5.82 2.21
C VAL A 9 -8.75 -6.99 2.87
N GLU A 10 -8.92 -7.14 4.19
CA GLU A 10 -8.36 -8.24 4.96
C GLU A 10 -9.41 -9.35 5.11
N VAL A 11 -9.00 -10.61 4.91
CA VAL A 11 -9.89 -11.77 5.04
C VAL A 11 -9.49 -12.55 6.28
N GLU A 12 -10.43 -12.73 7.19
CA GLU A 12 -10.20 -13.49 8.41
C GLU A 12 -9.97 -14.97 8.13
N LYS A 13 -8.96 -15.51 8.80
CA LYS A 13 -8.67 -16.94 8.83
C LYS A 13 -9.39 -17.62 9.98
N ASP A 14 -9.63 -18.93 9.86
CA ASP A 14 -10.07 -19.76 10.99
C ASP A 14 -8.92 -20.05 11.98
N GLU A 15 -9.21 -20.82 13.03
CA GLU A 15 -8.25 -21.14 14.10
C GLU A 15 -7.04 -21.93 13.58
N GLU A 16 -7.24 -22.72 12.53
CA GLU A 16 -6.21 -23.49 11.82
C GLU A 16 -5.45 -22.65 10.78
N GLY A 17 -5.86 -21.39 10.56
CA GLY A 17 -5.20 -20.46 9.67
C GLY A 17 -5.65 -20.53 8.20
N TRP A 18 -6.73 -21.25 7.90
CA TRP A 18 -7.30 -21.35 6.56
C TRP A 18 -8.28 -20.21 6.28
N VAL A 19 -8.41 -19.89 4.99
CA VAL A 19 -9.44 -18.98 4.50
C VAL A 19 -10.49 -19.81 3.78
N SER A 20 -11.75 -19.70 4.18
CA SER A 20 -12.84 -20.39 3.50
C SER A 20 -13.09 -19.80 2.11
N LYS A 21 -13.59 -20.64 1.19
CA LYS A 21 -13.91 -20.18 -0.17
C LYS A 21 -14.98 -19.10 -0.17
N GLU A 22 -15.91 -19.14 0.78
CA GLU A 22 -17.00 -18.18 0.95
C GLU A 22 -16.45 -16.81 1.31
N LYS A 23 -15.62 -16.74 2.37
CA LYS A 23 -14.99 -15.48 2.80
C LYS A 23 -14.08 -14.90 1.71
N LEU A 24 -13.36 -15.77 0.99
CA LEU A 24 -12.52 -15.34 -0.13
C LEU A 24 -13.35 -14.78 -1.29
N SER A 25 -14.45 -15.45 -1.66
CA SER A 25 -15.35 -14.99 -2.72
C SER A 25 -15.96 -13.63 -2.39
N GLU A 26 -16.42 -13.45 -1.15
CA GLU A 26 -16.98 -12.17 -0.67
C GLU A 26 -15.94 -11.04 -0.76
N ALA A 27 -14.69 -11.31 -0.37
CA ALA A 27 -13.62 -10.32 -0.46
C ALA A 27 -13.28 -9.93 -1.91
N ILE A 28 -13.29 -10.90 -2.83
CA ILE A 28 -13.09 -10.63 -4.26
C ILE A 28 -14.25 -9.76 -4.77
N GLU A 29 -15.50 -10.12 -4.47
CA GLU A 29 -16.67 -9.35 -4.90
C GLU A 29 -16.65 -7.92 -4.33
N MET A 30 -16.34 -7.75 -3.04
CA MET A 30 -16.21 -6.43 -2.41
C MET A 30 -15.21 -5.53 -3.13
N VAL A 31 -14.11 -6.07 -3.65
CA VAL A 31 -13.07 -5.27 -4.32
C VAL A 31 -13.36 -5.09 -5.81
N MET A 32 -13.97 -6.08 -6.46
CA MET A 32 -14.08 -6.14 -7.92
C MET A 32 -15.43 -5.66 -8.45
N ASP A 33 -16.49 -5.67 -7.65
CA ASP A 33 -17.78 -5.12 -8.08
C ASP A 33 -17.68 -3.60 -8.32
N GLU A 34 -18.26 -3.16 -9.43
CA GLU A 34 -18.32 -1.75 -9.81
C GLU A 34 -19.35 -0.97 -8.99
N GLY A 35 -20.36 -1.67 -8.45
CA GLY A 35 -21.32 -1.11 -7.50
C GLY A 35 -20.80 -1.00 -6.06
N SER A 36 -19.65 -1.61 -5.75
CA SER A 36 -19.12 -1.66 -4.40
C SER A 36 -18.46 -0.35 -3.99
N GLU A 37 -18.98 0.26 -2.92
CA GLU A 37 -18.38 1.42 -2.26
C GLU A 37 -16.97 1.10 -1.74
N ILE A 38 -16.76 -0.11 -1.19
CA ILE A 38 -15.45 -0.56 -0.72
C ILE A 38 -14.48 -0.65 -1.90
N GLY A 39 -14.93 -1.24 -3.01
CA GLY A 39 -14.15 -1.36 -4.24
C GLY A 39 -13.71 -0.01 -4.77
N ARG A 40 -14.63 0.97 -4.81
CA ARG A 40 -14.33 2.36 -5.21
C ARG A 40 -13.23 2.97 -4.34
N VAL A 41 -13.38 2.92 -3.01
CA VAL A 41 -12.41 3.50 -2.06
C VAL A 41 -11.04 2.84 -2.22
N VAL A 42 -11.00 1.51 -2.35
CA VAL A 42 -9.77 0.74 -2.55
C VAL A 42 -9.07 1.17 -3.84
N ARG A 43 -9.79 1.27 -4.96
CA ARG A 43 -9.24 1.68 -6.26
C ARG A 43 -8.68 3.10 -6.22
N GLU A 44 -9.42 4.05 -5.66
CA GLU A 44 -8.99 5.46 -5.54
C GLU A 44 -7.72 5.60 -4.68
N ASN A 45 -7.66 4.92 -3.54
CA ASN A 45 -6.49 4.97 -2.67
C ASN A 45 -5.30 4.25 -3.29
N HIS A 46 -5.54 3.15 -4.00
CA HIS A 46 -4.49 2.43 -4.71
C HIS A 46 -3.86 3.29 -5.81
N LEU A 47 -4.65 4.08 -6.55
CA LEU A 47 -4.14 5.02 -7.54
C LEU A 47 -3.25 6.10 -6.90
N LYS A 48 -3.71 6.73 -5.82
CA LYS A 48 -2.90 7.71 -5.07
C LYS A 48 -1.60 7.12 -4.54
N LEU A 49 -1.68 5.91 -3.98
CA LEU A 49 -0.49 5.21 -3.47
C LEU A 49 0.49 4.89 -4.60
N ARG A 50 -0.02 4.47 -5.77
CA ARG A 50 0.79 4.20 -6.96
C ARG A 50 1.48 5.46 -7.48
N GLU A 51 0.81 6.62 -7.46
CA GLU A 51 1.42 7.89 -7.85
C GLU A 51 2.58 8.27 -6.93
N VAL A 52 2.39 8.19 -5.61
CA VAL A 52 3.44 8.52 -4.63
C VAL A 52 4.61 7.55 -4.71
N LEU A 53 4.34 6.24 -4.72
CA LEU A 53 5.38 5.22 -4.80
C LEU A 53 6.03 5.13 -6.18
N GLY A 54 5.34 5.57 -7.23
CA GLY A 54 5.85 5.58 -8.60
C GLY A 54 6.62 6.85 -8.98
N ASP A 55 6.66 7.86 -8.11
CA ASP A 55 7.41 9.10 -8.36
C ASP A 55 8.92 8.87 -8.21
N GLY A 56 9.58 8.59 -9.32
CA GLY A 56 11.03 8.37 -9.37
C GLY A 56 11.83 9.60 -8.94
N ASN A 57 11.34 10.82 -9.19
CA ASN A 57 12.03 12.03 -8.75
C ASN A 57 11.97 12.17 -7.22
N LEU A 58 10.83 11.80 -6.61
CA LEU A 58 10.70 11.77 -5.16
C LEU A 58 11.71 10.78 -4.55
N GLN A 59 11.81 9.57 -5.14
CA GLN A 59 12.76 8.55 -4.69
C GLN A 59 14.22 9.01 -4.81
N GLU A 60 14.60 9.56 -5.96
CA GLU A 60 15.94 10.08 -6.21
C GLU A 60 16.31 11.17 -5.20
N ARG A 61 15.41 12.14 -4.97
CA ARG A 61 15.63 13.19 -3.97
C ARG A 61 15.84 12.66 -2.56
N TYR A 62 15.12 11.61 -2.15
CA TYR A 62 15.34 10.99 -0.84
C TYR A 62 16.69 10.29 -0.74
N LEU A 63 17.08 9.56 -1.79
CA LEU A 63 18.37 8.88 -1.85
C LEU A 63 19.53 9.88 -1.87
N ASP A 64 19.46 10.90 -2.72
CA ASP A 64 20.47 11.96 -2.82
C ASP A 64 20.62 12.69 -1.49
N GLY A 65 19.49 13.08 -0.87
CA GLY A 65 19.51 13.74 0.44
C GLY A 65 20.14 12.86 1.53
N PHE A 66 19.85 11.55 1.53
CA PHE A 66 20.46 10.60 2.44
C PHE A 66 21.98 10.48 2.20
N VAL A 67 22.42 10.39 0.94
CA VAL A 67 23.84 10.32 0.57
C VAL A 67 24.57 11.61 0.99
N CYS A 68 24.01 12.79 0.72
CA CYS A 68 24.56 14.07 1.17
C CYS A 68 24.75 14.10 2.70
N GLN A 69 23.75 13.65 3.46
CA GLN A 69 23.85 13.59 4.92
C GLN A 69 24.96 12.64 5.40
N LEU A 70 25.22 11.54 4.69
CA LEU A 70 26.35 10.66 5.00
C LEU A 70 27.70 11.35 4.75
N TYR A 71 27.83 12.10 3.65
CA TYR A 71 29.05 12.88 3.38
C TYR A 71 29.26 13.97 4.44
N ASP A 72 28.22 14.70 4.84
CA ASP A 72 28.30 15.72 5.89
C ASP A 72 28.77 15.15 7.25
N LEU A 73 28.46 13.87 7.53
CA LEU A 73 28.94 13.18 8.73
C LEU A 73 30.43 12.83 8.65
N LEU A 74 30.95 12.57 7.45
CA LEU A 74 32.36 12.26 7.20
C LEU A 74 33.22 13.53 7.05
N GLU A 75 32.64 14.64 6.60
CA GLU A 75 33.32 15.93 6.43
C GLU A 75 33.45 16.76 7.72
N LYS A 76 33.09 16.18 8.88
CA LYS A 76 33.45 16.76 10.19
C LYS A 76 34.94 16.54 10.46
N CYS A 77 35.69 17.65 10.63
CA CYS A 77 37.10 17.72 11.06
C CYS A 77 37.54 16.69 12.10
#